data_AF-A0A2K3N4M4-F1
#
_entry.id   AF-A0A2K3N4M4-F1
#
_cell.length_a   1.000
_cell.length_b   1.000
_cell.length_c   1.000
_cell.angle_alpha   90.00
_cell.angle_beta   90.00
_cell.angle_gamma   90.00
#
_symmetry.space_group_name_H-M   'P 1'
#
loop_
_entity.id
_entity.type
_entity.pdbx_description
1 polymer ?
#
loop_
_entity_poly.entity_id
_entity_poly.type
_entity_poly.pdbx_seq_one_letter_code
_entity_poly.pdbx_strand_id
1 'polypeptide(L)'
;ENQTIEWAMRLRVALYIAQALHYCTSEGRPLYHDLNAYRVLFDEEGDPRLSCFGLMKNSRDGKSYSTNLAYTPPEYLRNGRVTPESVIYSFGTVLLDLLSGKHIPPSHALDMIQGKNNMLLMDSHLEGKFSTEEATVVVNLASKCLQYEPRERPNTKDLVTTLAPLHTKPD
;
A
#
# COMPACT_ATOMS: atom_id res chain seq x y z
N GLU A 1 -17.12 16.99 -10.64
CA GLU A 1 -17.32 15.60 -11.11
C GLU A 1 -16.17 14.77 -10.56
N ASN A 2 -16.44 13.73 -9.76
CA ASN A 2 -15.39 12.86 -9.23
C ASN A 2 -15.00 11.86 -10.32
N GLN A 3 -14.06 12.23 -11.19
CA GLN A 3 -13.40 11.25 -12.05
C GLN A 3 -12.63 10.27 -11.16
N THR A 4 -13.04 9.01 -11.19
CA THR A 4 -12.37 7.93 -10.48
C THR A 4 -10.99 7.69 -11.08
N ILE A 5 -9.97 7.50 -10.24
CA ILE A 5 -8.61 7.24 -10.72
C ILE A 5 -8.62 5.94 -11.55
N GLU A 6 -8.14 6.03 -12.80
CA GLU A 6 -8.03 4.92 -13.74
C GLU A 6 -7.10 3.81 -13.24
N TRP A 7 -7.37 2.56 -13.61
CA TRP A 7 -6.60 1.39 -13.15
C TRP A 7 -5.09 1.53 -13.40
N ALA A 8 -4.71 1.99 -14.60
CA ALA A 8 -3.32 2.23 -14.96
C ALA A 8 -2.62 3.24 -14.02
N MET A 9 -3.33 4.29 -13.59
CA MET A 9 -2.80 5.26 -12.63
C MET A 9 -2.69 4.64 -11.23
N ARG A 10 -3.65 3.80 -10.81
CA ARG A 10 -3.55 3.08 -9.52
C ARG A 10 -2.33 2.15 -9.48
N LEU A 11 -2.06 1.43 -10.57
CA LEU A 11 -0.85 0.60 -10.69
C LEU A 11 0.43 1.45 -10.71
N ARG A 12 0.42 2.60 -11.39
CA ARG A 12 1.55 3.55 -11.37
C ARG A 12 1.84 4.03 -9.95
N VAL A 13 0.81 4.43 -9.20
CA VAL A 13 0.93 4.82 -7.78
C VAL A 13 1.55 3.69 -6.96
N ALA A 14 1.02 2.46 -7.06
CA ALA A 14 1.55 1.33 -6.31
C ALA A 14 3.04 1.10 -6.59
N LEU A 15 3.44 1.11 -7.88
CA LEU A 15 4.83 0.89 -8.28
C LEU A 15 5.75 2.01 -7.80
N TYR A 16 5.39 3.28 -8.00
CA TYR A 16 6.25 4.42 -7.68
C TYR A 16 6.44 4.57 -6.17
N ILE A 17 5.39 4.29 -5.38
CA ILE A 17 5.50 4.25 -3.92
C ILE A 17 6.37 3.08 -3.47
N ALA A 18 6.24 1.89 -4.08
CA ALA A 18 7.13 0.76 -3.80
C ALA A 18 8.60 1.09 -4.12
N GLN A 19 8.86 1.77 -5.24
CA GLN A 19 10.20 2.24 -5.62
C GLN A 19 10.75 3.27 -4.64
N ALA A 20 9.93 4.24 -4.20
CA ALA A 20 10.32 5.22 -3.21
C ALA A 20 10.67 4.57 -1.86
N LEU A 21 9.88 3.59 -1.40
CA LEU A 21 10.18 2.82 -0.19
C LEU A 21 11.45 1.99 -0.34
N HIS A 22 11.67 1.41 -1.52
CA HIS A 22 12.90 0.68 -1.82
C HIS A 22 14.13 1.58 -1.76
N TYR A 23 14.07 2.75 -2.39
CA TYR A 23 15.13 3.76 -2.35
C TYR A 23 15.41 4.23 -0.92
N CYS A 24 14.39 4.58 -0.13
CA CYS A 24 14.57 4.98 1.26
C CYS A 24 15.27 3.88 2.08
N THR A 25 14.89 2.61 1.85
CA THR A 25 15.54 1.46 2.49
C THR A 25 17.00 1.33 2.09
N SER A 26 17.34 1.48 0.80
CA SER A 26 18.74 1.41 0.34
C SER A 26 19.61 2.55 0.87
N GLU A 27 19.02 3.72 1.10
CA GLU A 27 19.68 4.89 1.72
C GLU A 27 19.74 4.81 3.26
N GLY A 28 19.47 3.64 3.86
CA GLY A 28 19.54 3.44 5.31
C GLY A 28 18.39 4.08 6.10
N ARG A 29 17.28 4.43 5.43
CA ARG A 29 16.06 4.99 6.04
C ARG A 29 14.86 4.04 5.82
N PRO A 30 14.87 2.83 6.38
CA PRO A 30 13.84 1.83 6.12
C PRO A 30 12.52 2.09 6.87
N LEU A 31 12.46 3.13 7.71
CA LEU A 31 11.29 3.45 8.51
C LEU A 31 10.49 4.58 7.86
N TYR A 32 9.18 4.38 7.79
CA TYR A 32 8.23 5.39 7.37
C TYR A 32 7.05 5.40 8.34
N HIS A 33 6.68 6.58 8.81
CA HIS A 33 5.67 6.79 9.82
C HIS A 33 4.36 7.20 9.17
N ASP A 34 3.29 6.48 9.51
CA ASP A 34 1.93 6.76 9.07
C ASP A 34 1.78 6.83 7.54
N LEU A 35 2.26 5.79 6.84
CA LEU A 35 2.03 5.61 5.41
C LEU A 35 0.55 5.33 5.16
N ASN A 36 -0.08 6.18 4.34
CA ASN A 36 -1.47 6.09 3.92
C ASN A 36 -1.66 6.92 2.63
N ALA A 37 -2.86 6.94 2.06
CA ALA A 37 -3.17 7.68 0.83
C ALA A 37 -2.81 9.18 0.88
N TYR A 38 -2.90 9.86 2.04
CA TYR A 38 -2.54 11.28 2.19
C TYR A 38 -1.03 11.54 2.08
N ARG A 39 -0.20 10.49 2.16
CA ARG A 39 1.26 10.58 1.98
C ARG A 39 1.69 10.40 0.53
N VAL A 40 0.78 9.99 -0.34
CA VAL A 40 0.97 9.91 -1.79
C VAL A 40 0.58 11.27 -2.37
N LEU A 41 1.55 11.94 -2.95
CA LEU A 41 1.40 13.25 -3.58
C LEU A 41 1.54 13.08 -5.10
N PHE A 42 1.11 14.08 -5.86
CA PHE A 42 1.35 14.15 -7.30
C PHE A 42 2.16 15.41 -7.57
N ASP A 43 3.20 15.30 -8.40
CA ASP A 43 4.00 16.44 -8.83
C ASP A 43 3.32 17.22 -9.98
N GLU A 44 4.04 18.21 -10.53
CA GLU A 44 3.53 19.07 -11.60
C GLU A 44 3.27 18.30 -12.91
N GLU A 45 3.99 17.20 -13.11
CA GLU A 45 3.85 16.29 -14.24
C GLU A 45 2.74 15.25 -14.04
N GLY A 46 2.15 15.19 -12.84
CA GLY A 46 1.11 14.23 -12.48
C GLY A 46 1.64 12.86 -12.09
N ASP A 47 2.94 12.72 -11.81
CA ASP A 47 3.55 11.49 -11.34
C ASP A 47 3.47 11.38 -9.80
N PRO A 48 3.19 10.17 -9.29
CA PRO A 48 3.06 9.94 -7.86
C PRO A 48 4.40 10.00 -7.12
N ARG A 49 4.44 10.73 -6.01
CA ARG A 49 5.59 10.92 -5.12
C ARG A 49 5.24 10.54 -3.69
N LEU A 50 6.21 10.02 -2.96
CA LEU A 50 6.08 9.78 -1.51
C LEU A 50 6.54 11.00 -0.73
N SER A 51 5.69 11.51 0.17
CA SER A 51 6.04 12.64 1.04
C SER A 51 7.27 12.32 1.91
N CYS A 52 8.25 13.23 1.99
CA CYS A 52 9.41 13.03 2.85
C CYS A 52 9.09 13.16 4.35
N PHE A 53 7.94 13.76 4.71
CA PHE A 53 7.60 14.02 6.12
C PHE A 53 7.38 12.75 6.94
N GLY A 54 6.96 11.65 6.32
CA GLY A 54 6.83 10.38 7.03
C GLY A 54 8.17 9.72 7.37
N LEU A 55 9.30 10.17 6.82
CA LEU A 55 10.63 9.67 7.20
C LEU A 55 11.08 10.16 8.59
N MET A 56 10.36 11.11 9.17
CA MET A 56 10.61 11.64 10.51
C MET A 56 9.37 11.44 11.38
N LYS A 57 9.56 11.17 12.67
CA LYS A 57 8.45 11.14 13.62
C LYS A 57 7.91 12.56 13.83
N ASN A 58 6.60 12.68 14.01
CA ASN A 58 5.95 13.95 14.35
C ASN A 58 6.44 14.56 15.67
N SER A 59 6.92 13.72 16.59
CA SER A 59 7.56 14.14 17.84
C SER A 59 8.54 13.07 18.31
N ARG A 60 9.59 13.49 19.02
CA ARG A 60 10.63 12.60 19.61
C ARG A 60 10.01 11.51 20.49
N ASP A 61 8.98 11.87 21.26
CA ASP A 61 8.25 10.97 22.16
C ASP A 61 6.82 10.68 21.68
N GLY A 62 6.47 11.15 20.47
CA GLY A 62 5.14 11.01 19.88
C GLY A 62 4.88 9.64 19.28
N LYS A 63 3.59 9.33 19.12
CA LYS A 63 3.14 8.14 18.38
C LYS A 63 3.53 8.27 16.90
N SER A 64 3.99 7.17 16.31
CA SER A 64 4.37 7.10 14.90
C SER A 64 3.17 6.93 13.97
N TYR A 65 1.99 6.57 14.51
CA TYR A 65 0.73 6.55 13.78
C TYR A 65 -0.19 7.61 14.37
N SER A 66 -0.58 8.58 13.54
CA SER A 66 -1.68 9.51 13.81
C SER A 66 -3.03 8.95 13.31
N THR A 67 -3.00 7.92 12.48
CA THR A 67 -4.15 7.22 11.91
C THR A 67 -4.88 6.31 12.90
N ASN A 68 -6.11 5.92 12.51
CA ASN A 68 -6.96 5.01 13.24
C ASN A 68 -6.25 3.65 13.46
N LEU A 69 -6.30 3.15 14.70
CA LEU A 69 -5.67 1.90 15.12
C LEU A 69 -6.11 0.68 14.30
N ALA A 70 -7.27 0.75 13.65
CA ALA A 70 -7.76 -0.29 12.74
C ALA A 70 -6.81 -0.59 11.57
N TYR A 71 -5.93 0.34 11.18
CA TYR A 71 -5.00 0.23 10.04
C TYR A 71 -3.55 0.00 10.48
N THR A 72 -3.32 -0.02 11.79
CA THR A 72 -1.99 -0.07 12.37
C THR A 72 -1.48 -1.51 12.40
N PRO A 73 -0.20 -1.76 12.10
CA PRO A 73 0.37 -3.10 12.14
C PRO A 73 0.21 -3.75 13.53
N PRO A 74 -0.13 -5.05 13.62
CA PRO A 74 -0.40 -5.72 14.90
C PRO A 74 0.74 -5.60 15.91
N GLU A 75 1.98 -5.67 15.45
CA GLU A 75 3.16 -5.57 16.29
C GLU A 75 3.33 -4.17 16.90
N TYR A 76 2.93 -3.11 16.19
CA TYR A 76 2.97 -1.76 16.71
C TYR A 76 1.95 -1.57 17.85
N LEU A 77 0.77 -2.19 17.75
CA LEU A 77 -0.21 -2.16 18.85
C LEU A 77 0.35 -2.80 20.13
N ARG A 78 1.24 -3.79 20.00
CA ARG A 78 1.86 -4.49 21.12
C ARG A 78 3.03 -3.72 21.75
N ASN A 79 3.90 -3.12 20.93
CA ASN A 79 5.18 -2.58 21.41
C ASN A 79 5.40 -1.08 21.14
N GLY A 80 4.51 -0.43 20.39
CA GLY A 80 4.60 0.99 20.03
C GLY A 80 5.75 1.38 19.10
N ARG A 81 6.38 0.41 18.41
CA ARG A 81 7.56 0.62 17.57
C ARG A 81 7.28 0.31 16.11
N VAL A 82 7.73 1.20 15.23
CA VAL A 82 7.73 0.97 13.78
C VAL A 82 8.97 0.17 13.42
N THR A 83 8.78 -0.88 12.62
CA THR A 83 9.86 -1.65 12.00
C THR A 83 9.78 -1.53 10.47
N PRO A 84 10.80 -1.96 9.73
CA PRO A 84 10.71 -2.02 8.26
C PRO A 84 9.48 -2.81 7.77
N GLU A 85 9.16 -3.91 8.44
CA GLU A 85 8.02 -4.77 8.13
C GLU A 85 6.68 -4.09 8.45
N SER A 86 6.64 -3.19 9.44
CA SER A 86 5.47 -2.35 9.71
C SER A 86 5.16 -1.42 8.53
N VAL A 87 6.19 -0.91 7.84
CA VAL A 87 6.03 -0.08 6.63
C VAL A 87 5.42 -0.90 5.48
N ILE A 88 5.83 -2.17 5.33
CA ILE A 88 5.25 -3.08 4.35
C ILE A 88 3.77 -3.34 4.64
N TYR A 89 3.40 -3.51 5.90
CA TYR A 89 2.00 -3.65 6.29
C TYR A 89 1.18 -2.40 5.90
N SER A 90 1.68 -1.20 6.19
CA SER A 90 1.03 0.04 5.75
C SER A 90 1.00 0.20 4.23
N PHE A 91 1.98 -0.32 3.50
CA PHE A 91 1.89 -0.38 2.04
C PHE A 91 0.74 -1.30 1.60
N GLY A 92 0.51 -2.41 2.30
CA GLY A 92 -0.66 -3.28 2.10
C GLY A 92 -1.99 -2.55 2.27
N THR A 93 -2.11 -1.63 3.24
CA THR A 93 -3.33 -0.83 3.39
C THR A 93 -3.52 0.16 2.23
N VAL A 94 -2.44 0.76 1.72
CA VAL A 94 -2.48 1.58 0.51
C VAL A 94 -2.92 0.75 -0.71
N LEU A 95 -2.49 -0.50 -0.84
CA LEU A 95 -2.99 -1.38 -1.90
C LEU A 95 -4.49 -1.65 -1.78
N LEU A 96 -5.02 -1.83 -0.56
CA LEU A 96 -6.47 -1.96 -0.35
C LEU A 96 -7.24 -0.69 -0.75
N ASP A 97 -6.70 0.49 -0.43
CA ASP A 97 -7.27 1.77 -0.84
C ASP A 97 -7.34 1.87 -2.37
N LEU A 98 -6.26 1.46 -3.06
CA LEU A 98 -6.18 1.45 -4.52
C LEU A 98 -7.13 0.41 -5.16
N LEU A 99 -7.25 -0.78 -4.59
CA LEU A 99 -8.14 -1.83 -5.11
C LEU A 99 -9.62 -1.45 -4.96
N SER A 100 -10.00 -0.93 -3.79
CA SER A 100 -11.41 -0.74 -3.43
C SER A 100 -11.94 0.68 -3.66
N GLY A 101 -11.05 1.65 -3.86
CA GLY A 101 -11.42 3.07 -3.90
C GLY A 101 -11.95 3.60 -2.56
N LYS A 102 -11.76 2.85 -1.46
CA LYS A 102 -12.29 3.13 -0.13
C LYS A 102 -11.22 2.85 0.92
N HIS A 103 -11.26 3.56 2.04
CA HIS A 103 -10.42 3.26 3.18
C HIS A 103 -11.07 2.16 4.03
N ILE A 104 -10.73 0.89 3.75
CA ILE A 104 -11.32 -0.30 4.37
C ILE A 104 -10.35 -0.87 5.42
N PRO A 105 -10.81 -1.17 6.66
CA PRO A 105 -9.99 -1.84 7.65
C PRO A 105 -9.41 -3.17 7.13
N PRO A 106 -8.11 -3.45 7.31
CA PRO A 106 -7.47 -4.69 6.86
C PRO A 106 -8.15 -5.97 7.33
N SER A 107 -8.74 -6.00 8.53
CA SER A 107 -9.49 -7.16 9.03
C SER A 107 -10.65 -7.52 8.10
N HIS A 108 -11.47 -6.52 7.73
CA HIS A 108 -12.61 -6.74 6.83
C HIS A 108 -12.15 -7.15 5.43
N ALA A 109 -11.09 -6.54 4.91
CA ALA A 109 -10.57 -6.90 3.60
C ALA A 109 -9.99 -8.32 3.58
N LEU A 110 -9.27 -8.74 4.62
CA LEU A 110 -8.71 -10.09 4.71
C LEU A 110 -9.81 -11.17 4.76
N ASP A 111 -10.92 -10.92 5.48
CA ASP A 111 -12.06 -11.84 5.50
C ASP A 111 -12.66 -12.01 4.09
N MET A 112 -12.77 -10.92 3.33
CA MET A 112 -13.25 -10.94 1.94
C MET A 112 -12.31 -11.71 0.99
N ILE A 113 -10.99 -11.53 1.17
CA ILE A 113 -9.96 -12.23 0.40
C ILE A 113 -9.96 -13.73 0.72
N GLN A 114 -10.06 -14.11 2.00
CA GLN A 114 -10.10 -15.52 2.42
C GLN A 114 -11.38 -16.23 1.96
N GLY A 115 -12.49 -15.51 1.89
CA GLY A 115 -13.74 -15.98 1.26
C GLY A 115 -13.65 -16.21 -0.25
N LYS A 116 -12.47 -16.01 -0.86
CA LYS A 116 -12.20 -16.12 -2.31
C LYS A 116 -13.05 -15.19 -3.17
N ASN A 117 -13.56 -14.10 -2.61
CA ASN A 117 -14.37 -13.15 -3.35
C ASN A 117 -13.60 -11.86 -3.61
N ASN A 118 -12.46 -12.00 -4.30
CA ASN A 118 -11.57 -10.89 -4.66
C ASN A 118 -12.31 -9.76 -5.41
N MET A 119 -13.35 -10.12 -6.18
CA MET A 119 -14.17 -9.17 -6.94
C MET A 119 -14.99 -8.24 -6.05
N LEU A 120 -15.40 -8.67 -4.85
CA LEU A 120 -16.12 -7.78 -3.93
C LEU A 120 -15.23 -6.68 -3.34
N LEU A 121 -13.91 -6.88 -3.34
CA LEU A 121 -12.96 -5.86 -2.87
C LEU A 121 -12.71 -4.79 -3.95
N MET A 122 -12.92 -5.12 -5.23
CA MET A 122 -12.63 -4.23 -6.34
C MET A 122 -13.63 -3.08 -6.41
N ASP A 123 -13.13 -1.88 -6.72
CA ASP A 123 -13.97 -0.73 -7.03
C ASP A 123 -14.84 -1.00 -8.26
N SER A 124 -16.16 -0.87 -8.11
CA SER A 124 -17.13 -1.09 -9.19
C SER A 124 -16.90 -0.16 -10.39
N HIS A 125 -16.28 1.01 -10.21
CA HIS A 125 -15.95 1.92 -11.32
C HIS A 125 -14.78 1.43 -12.18
N LEU A 126 -14.08 0.37 -11.77
CA LEU A 126 -13.01 -0.28 -12.52
C LEU A 126 -13.49 -1.49 -13.33
N GLU A 127 -14.79 -1.81 -13.32
CA GLU A 127 -15.33 -2.94 -14.07
C GLU A 127 -14.99 -2.84 -15.56
N GLY A 128 -14.35 -3.89 -16.11
CA GLY A 128 -13.86 -3.92 -17.48
C GLY A 128 -12.56 -3.15 -17.76
N LYS A 129 -11.94 -2.53 -16.74
CA LYS A 129 -10.71 -1.73 -16.88
C LYS A 129 -9.42 -2.43 -16.42
N PHE A 130 -9.51 -3.68 -15.99
CA PHE A 130 -8.39 -4.51 -15.55
C PHE A 130 -8.58 -5.96 -15.99
N SER A 131 -7.48 -6.69 -16.14
CA SER A 131 -7.53 -8.15 -16.29
C SER A 131 -7.65 -8.83 -14.92
N THR A 132 -8.36 -9.96 -14.88
CA THR A 132 -8.51 -10.76 -13.66
C THR A 132 -7.14 -11.21 -13.10
N GLU A 133 -6.17 -11.45 -13.98
CA GLU A 133 -4.80 -11.81 -13.64
C GLU A 133 -4.09 -10.67 -12.91
N GLU A 134 -4.12 -9.44 -13.45
CA GLU A 134 -3.53 -8.26 -12.80
C GLU A 134 -4.14 -8.01 -11.42
N ALA A 135 -5.47 -8.00 -11.33
CA ALA A 135 -6.17 -7.79 -10.07
C ALA A 135 -5.80 -8.88 -9.04
N THR A 136 -5.71 -10.13 -9.46
CA THR A 136 -5.31 -11.24 -8.60
C THR A 136 -3.88 -11.07 -8.08
N VAL A 137 -2.93 -10.61 -8.92
CA VAL A 137 -1.57 -10.33 -8.48
C VAL A 137 -1.54 -9.25 -7.39
N VAL A 138 -2.26 -8.14 -7.59
CA VAL A 138 -2.29 -7.02 -6.62
C VAL A 138 -3.00 -7.43 -5.32
N VAL A 139 -4.11 -8.16 -5.39
CA VAL A 139 -4.82 -8.68 -4.20
C VAL A 139 -3.93 -9.64 -3.40
N ASN A 140 -3.23 -10.56 -4.09
CA ASN A 140 -2.30 -11.47 -3.42
C ASN A 140 -1.12 -10.72 -2.78
N LEU A 141 -0.62 -9.68 -3.44
CA LEU A 141 0.43 -8.83 -2.88
C LEU A 141 -0.06 -8.10 -1.62
N ALA A 142 -1.26 -7.53 -1.65
CA ALA A 142 -1.89 -6.89 -0.48
C ALA A 142 -2.04 -7.90 0.67
N SER A 143 -2.54 -9.10 0.39
CA SER A 143 -2.66 -10.18 1.37
C SER A 143 -1.32 -10.58 2.01
N LYS A 144 -0.24 -10.64 1.21
CA LYS A 144 1.12 -10.89 1.72
C LYS A 144 1.66 -9.75 2.57
N CYS A 145 1.40 -8.49 2.17
CA CYS A 145 1.81 -7.32 2.95
C CYS A 145 1.11 -7.27 4.32
N LEU A 146 -0.15 -7.71 4.36
CA LEU A 146 -1.01 -7.66 5.55
C LEU A 146 -0.90 -8.90 6.45
N GLN A 147 0.10 -9.77 6.24
CA GLN A 147 0.34 -10.93 7.12
C GLN A 147 0.55 -10.48 8.57
N TYR A 148 -0.02 -11.26 9.49
CA TYR A 148 0.09 -11.00 10.92
C TYR A 148 1.55 -11.05 11.37
N GLU A 149 2.27 -12.10 10.97
CA GLU A 149 3.68 -12.28 11.27
C GLU A 149 4.56 -11.38 10.39
N PRO A 150 5.33 -10.43 10.96
CA PRO A 150 6.14 -9.49 10.18
C PRO A 150 7.12 -10.15 9.21
N ARG A 151 7.67 -11.31 9.58
CA ARG A 151 8.64 -12.08 8.80
C ARG A 151 8.06 -12.72 7.53
N GLU A 152 6.73 -12.83 7.43
CA GLU A 152 6.05 -13.41 6.26
C GLU A 152 5.72 -12.33 5.21
N ARG A 153 5.93 -11.06 5.56
CA ARG A 153 5.73 -9.93 4.66
C ARG A 153 6.89 -9.84 3.66
N PRO A 154 6.61 -9.43 2.40
CA PRO A 154 7.65 -9.23 1.39
C PRO A 154 8.60 -8.09 1.76
N ASN A 155 9.80 -8.08 1.19
CA ASN A 155 10.69 -6.91 1.29
C ASN A 155 10.36 -5.88 0.18
N THR A 156 10.92 -4.67 0.26
CA THR A 156 10.65 -3.60 -0.71
C THR A 156 11.06 -3.94 -2.14
N LYS A 157 12.09 -4.77 -2.34
CA LYS A 157 12.51 -5.25 -3.67
C LYS A 157 11.47 -6.20 -4.26
N ASP A 158 10.87 -7.06 -3.44
CA ASP A 158 9.80 -7.97 -3.87
C ASP A 158 8.55 -7.19 -4.29
N LEU A 159 8.22 -6.09 -3.59
CA LEU A 159 7.13 -5.18 -3.97
C LEU A 159 7.33 -4.65 -5.40
N VAL A 160 8.51 -4.06 -5.66
CA VAL A 160 8.86 -3.51 -6.97
C VAL A 160 8.84 -4.60 -8.05
N THR A 161 9.44 -5.76 -7.76
CA THR A 161 9.51 -6.89 -8.70
C THR A 161 8.12 -7.41 -9.06
N THR A 162 7.19 -7.43 -8.11
CA THR A 162 5.81 -7.88 -8.33
C THR A 162 4.99 -6.86 -9.13
N LEU A 163 5.20 -5.57 -8.90
CA LEU A 163 4.39 -4.49 -9.50
C LEU A 163 4.92 -4.01 -10.86
N ALA A 164 6.22 -4.09 -11.11
CA ALA A 164 6.83 -3.58 -12.34
C ALA A 164 6.23 -4.20 -13.63
N PRO A 165 5.97 -5.52 -13.72
CA PRO A 165 5.36 -6.12 -14.91
C PRO A 165 3.93 -5.65 -15.17
N LEU A 166 3.20 -5.23 -14.13
CA LEU A 166 1.81 -4.74 -14.25
C LEU A 166 1.75 -3.31 -14.81
N HIS A 167 2.84 -2.56 -14.69
CA HIS A 167 2.92 -1.20 -15.20
C HIS A 167 3.13 -1.14 -16.73
N THR A 168 3.50 -2.26 -17.35
CA THR A 168 3.80 -2.34 -18.78
C THR A 168 2.72 -3.10 -19.54
N LYS A 169 1.64 -2.40 -19.91
CA LYS A 169 0.97 -2.58 -21.21
C LYS A 169 0.45 -1.23 -21.70
N PRO A 170 1.28 -0.44 -22.41
CA PRO A 170 0.74 0.39 -23.47
C PRO A 170 0.32 -0.56 -24.59
N ASP A 171 -0.98 -0.71 -24.81
CA ASP A 171 -1.49 -1.02 -26.16
C ASP A 171 -1.35 0.24 -27.02
#